data_AF-A0A7W4UH77-F1
#
_entry.id   AF-A0A7W4UH77-F1
#
_cell.length_a   1.000
_cell.length_b   1.000
_cell.length_c   1.000
_cell.angle_alpha   90.00
_cell.angle_beta   90.00
_cell.angle_gamma   90.00
#
_symmetry.space_group_name_H-M   'P 1'
#
loop_
_entity.id
_entity.type
_entity.pdbx_description
1 polymer ?
#
loop_
_entity_poly.entity_id
_entity_poly.type
_entity_poly.pdbx_seq_one_letter_code
_entity_poly.pdbx_strand_id
1 'polypeptide(L)'
;MGGSGGSTYSDHIGRGGQAAGPSCALLTFDVPVSSPIATVVAALTVGTICEVLLEGAPAQLRVYVRGSGDLLGAIGERWQELTGCIADGYRYEAEVIALFPAVRVRIRPRVTYQLTMPFPAHVVPSGPGLLTAGASYTLELGIDRKVIATDGTSPVGTIPEEPAALPDAVEIKRATIAVVTDPTTGAVDVRQR
;
A
#
# COMPACT_ATOMS: atom_id res chain seq x y z
N MET A 1 -23.74 0.36 -58.13
CA MET A 1 -24.68 0.22 -57.00
C MET A 1 -23.93 -0.57 -55.93
N GLY A 2 -23.25 0.09 -55.00
CA GLY A 2 -23.75 0.49 -53.66
C GLY A 2 -23.28 -0.58 -52.65
N GLY A 3 -22.21 -0.35 -51.87
CA GLY A 3 -22.24 0.19 -50.49
C GLY A 3 -22.62 -0.94 -49.50
N SER A 4 -22.04 -1.16 -48.32
CA SER A 4 -21.07 -0.45 -47.48
C SER A 4 -20.58 -1.47 -46.44
N GLY A 5 -19.27 -1.56 -46.19
CA GLY A 5 -18.70 -2.32 -45.08
C GLY A 5 -17.75 -1.41 -44.30
N GLY A 6 -18.29 -0.71 -43.30
CA GLY A 6 -17.55 0.25 -42.50
C GLY A 6 -16.41 -0.42 -41.74
N SER A 7 -15.18 -0.11 -42.15
CA SER A 7 -13.99 -0.34 -41.32
C SER A 7 -13.74 0.93 -40.52
N THR A 8 -14.15 0.95 -39.26
CA THR A 8 -13.61 1.87 -38.26
C THR A 8 -12.24 1.35 -37.83
N TYR A 9 -11.24 1.56 -38.68
CA TYR A 9 -9.83 1.51 -38.30
C TYR A 9 -9.40 2.96 -38.07
N SER A 10 -9.88 3.54 -36.97
CA SER A 10 -9.47 4.85 -36.49
C SER A 10 -9.13 4.67 -35.02
N ASP A 11 -7.91 5.08 -34.68
CA ASP A 11 -7.24 4.96 -33.38
C ASP A 11 -6.86 3.50 -33.07
N HIS A 12 -5.58 3.12 -32.96
CA HIS A 12 -4.62 3.65 -32.00
C HIS A 12 -3.19 3.57 -32.55
N ILE A 13 -2.61 4.72 -32.92
CA ILE A 13 -1.16 4.90 -32.96
C ILE A 13 -0.74 5.42 -31.59
N GLY A 14 0.08 4.63 -30.88
CA GLY A 14 0.91 5.11 -29.78
C GLY A 14 0.62 4.47 -28.42
N ARG A 15 1.62 3.73 -27.93
CA ARG A 15 1.75 3.14 -26.58
C ARG A 15 1.08 1.77 -26.44
N GLY A 16 1.91 0.72 -26.41
CA GLY A 16 1.50 -0.63 -26.04
C GLY A 16 0.95 -0.66 -24.62
N GLY A 17 -0.34 -0.39 -24.48
CA GLY A 17 -1.12 -0.80 -23.33
C GLY A 17 -1.51 -2.24 -23.56
N GLN A 18 -0.88 -3.18 -22.85
CA GLN A 18 -1.61 -4.38 -22.46
C GLN A 18 -2.90 -3.86 -21.82
N ALA A 19 -4.04 -4.08 -22.47
CA ALA A 19 -5.33 -3.83 -21.84
C ALA A 19 -5.31 -4.53 -20.47
N ALA A 20 -5.37 -3.75 -19.40
CA ALA A 20 -5.53 -4.25 -18.04
C ALA A 20 -6.93 -4.84 -17.93
N GLY A 21 -7.06 -6.07 -18.45
CA GLY A 21 -8.28 -6.83 -18.46
C GLY A 21 -8.56 -7.50 -17.12
N PRO A 22 -9.52 -8.45 -17.07
CA PRO A 22 -9.86 -9.28 -15.91
C PRO A 22 -8.67 -9.98 -15.23
N SER A 23 -7.49 -9.96 -15.87
CA SER A 23 -6.24 -10.50 -15.36
C SER A 23 -5.80 -9.83 -14.06
N CYS A 24 -5.91 -8.50 -13.87
CA CYS A 24 -5.50 -7.85 -12.62
C CYS A 24 -6.39 -8.27 -11.43
N ALA A 25 -7.70 -8.40 -11.65
CA ALA A 25 -8.64 -8.85 -10.63
C ALA A 25 -8.48 -10.31 -10.22
N LEU A 26 -7.73 -11.11 -10.99
CA LEU A 26 -7.49 -12.54 -10.77
C LEU A 26 -5.99 -12.85 -10.63
N LEU A 27 -5.12 -11.83 -10.64
CA LEU A 27 -3.67 -12.00 -10.70
C LEU A 27 -3.18 -12.60 -9.39
N THR A 28 -2.86 -13.89 -9.42
CA THR A 28 -2.33 -14.65 -8.28
C THR A 28 -1.09 -15.40 -8.69
N PHE A 29 -0.02 -15.31 -7.90
CA PHE A 29 1.23 -16.04 -8.15
C PHE A 29 2.13 -16.09 -6.93
N ASP A 30 3.06 -17.04 -6.92
CA ASP A 30 4.02 -17.25 -5.84
C ASP A 30 5.39 -16.69 -6.24
N VAL A 31 5.99 -15.87 -5.38
CA VAL A 31 7.24 -15.15 -5.66
C VAL A 31 8.17 -15.15 -4.45
N PRO A 32 9.49 -15.29 -4.62
CA PRO A 32 10.44 -15.03 -3.55
C PRO A 32 10.49 -13.55 -3.19
N VAL A 33 10.61 -13.24 -1.89
CA VAL A 33 10.90 -11.89 -1.43
C VAL A 33 12.39 -11.61 -1.62
N SER A 34 12.69 -10.53 -2.33
CA SER A 34 14.03 -9.98 -2.51
C SER A 34 14.46 -9.23 -1.25
N SER A 35 15.69 -9.48 -0.82
CA SER A 35 16.34 -8.83 0.33
C SER A 35 15.47 -8.80 1.60
N PRO A 36 15.02 -9.96 2.10
CA PRO A 36 14.16 -10.00 3.26
C PRO A 36 14.90 -9.54 4.52
N ILE A 37 14.26 -8.72 5.35
CA ILE A 37 14.83 -8.19 6.58
C ILE A 37 14.79 -9.28 7.67
N ALA A 38 15.97 -9.75 8.09
CA ALA A 38 16.12 -10.91 8.96
C ALA A 38 15.37 -10.79 10.30
N THR A 39 15.34 -9.60 10.90
CA THR A 39 14.64 -9.33 12.16
C THR A 39 13.13 -9.49 12.03
N VAL A 40 12.55 -9.05 10.90
CA VAL A 40 11.13 -9.19 10.60
C VAL A 40 10.81 -10.65 10.28
N VAL A 41 11.63 -11.31 9.46
CA VAL A 41 11.47 -12.74 9.13
C VAL A 41 11.47 -13.62 10.37
N ALA A 42 12.30 -13.32 11.36
CA ALA A 42 12.36 -14.08 12.61
C ALA A 42 11.07 -14.00 13.44
N ALA A 43 10.29 -12.93 13.28
CA ALA A 43 9.01 -12.72 13.95
C ALA A 43 7.80 -13.22 13.12
N LEU A 44 8.02 -13.60 11.86
CA LEU A 44 6.95 -14.03 10.95
C LEU A 44 6.57 -15.50 11.11
N THR A 45 5.32 -15.79 10.78
CA THR A 45 4.78 -17.14 10.67
C THR A 45 4.27 -17.40 9.25
N VAL A 46 4.28 -18.66 8.81
CA VAL A 46 3.58 -19.02 7.57
C VAL A 46 2.08 -18.74 7.74
N GLY A 47 1.45 -18.15 6.73
CA GLY A 47 0.08 -17.65 6.75
C GLY A 47 -0.05 -16.18 7.18
N THR A 48 1.04 -15.52 7.58
CA THR A 48 1.00 -14.07 7.86
C THR A 48 0.65 -13.31 6.59
N ILE A 49 -0.30 -12.37 6.71
CA ILE A 49 -0.69 -11.49 5.61
C ILE A 49 0.16 -10.22 5.65
N CYS A 50 0.65 -9.88 4.47
CA CYS A 50 1.48 -8.73 4.16
C CYS A 50 0.77 -7.85 3.13
N GLU A 51 1.09 -6.57 3.11
CA GLU A 51 0.67 -5.61 2.08
C GLU A 51 1.75 -5.44 1.03
N VAL A 52 1.35 -5.16 -0.21
CA VAL A 52 2.25 -4.85 -1.32
C VAL A 52 2.01 -3.41 -1.76
N LEU A 53 3.04 -2.59 -1.67
CA LEU A 53 2.97 -1.15 -1.95
C LEU A 53 4.04 -0.76 -2.97
N LEU A 54 3.75 0.23 -3.81
CA LEU A 54 4.69 0.75 -4.80
C LEU A 54 5.33 2.04 -4.26
N GLU A 55 6.57 1.97 -3.80
CA GLU A 55 7.22 3.07 -3.08
C GLU A 55 8.69 3.25 -3.42
N GLY A 56 9.21 4.45 -3.21
CA GLY A 56 10.61 4.82 -3.43
C GLY A 56 10.88 5.57 -4.73
N ALA A 57 12.10 6.07 -4.86
CA ALA A 57 12.62 6.70 -6.07
C ALA A 57 14.03 6.12 -6.36
N PRO A 58 14.16 5.12 -7.26
CA PRO A 58 13.13 4.56 -8.15
C PRO A 58 12.06 3.75 -7.43
N ALA A 59 10.88 3.61 -8.06
CA ALA A 59 9.73 2.90 -7.49
C ALA A 59 10.00 1.40 -7.36
N GLN A 60 9.74 0.86 -6.16
CA GLN A 60 9.95 -0.55 -5.79
C GLN A 60 8.66 -1.13 -5.23
N LEU A 61 8.37 -2.39 -5.55
CA LEU A 61 7.29 -3.15 -4.93
C LEU A 61 7.77 -3.62 -3.56
N ARG A 62 7.38 -2.91 -2.51
CA ARG A 62 7.73 -3.21 -1.13
C ARG A 62 6.66 -4.09 -0.50
N VAL A 63 7.10 -5.05 0.29
CA VAL A 63 6.25 -5.95 1.04
C VAL A 63 6.36 -5.61 2.50
N TYR A 64 5.24 -5.37 3.13
CA TYR A 64 5.19 -4.99 4.52
C TYR A 64 4.22 -5.87 5.31
N VAL A 65 4.44 -6.04 6.60
CA VAL A 65 3.66 -6.94 7.44
C VAL A 65 2.41 -6.22 7.94
N ARG A 66 1.22 -6.68 7.55
CA ARG A 66 -0.06 -6.01 7.85
C ARG A 66 -0.29 -5.79 9.36
N GLY A 67 0.21 -6.70 10.19
CA GLY A 67 0.00 -6.65 11.64
C GLY A 67 0.91 -5.66 12.38
N SER A 68 2.12 -5.41 11.88
CA SER A 68 3.13 -4.58 12.57
C SER A 68 3.54 -3.33 11.81
N GLY A 69 3.29 -3.28 10.50
CA GLY A 69 3.79 -2.23 9.63
C GLY A 69 5.27 -2.38 9.24
N ASP A 70 5.88 -3.54 9.57
CA ASP A 70 7.30 -3.73 9.33
C ASP A 70 7.58 -4.06 7.86
N LEU A 71 8.63 -3.44 7.31
CA LEU A 71 9.12 -3.78 5.98
C LEU A 71 9.70 -5.21 6.00
N LEU A 72 9.07 -6.13 5.27
CA LEU A 72 9.58 -7.47 5.08
C LEU A 72 10.68 -7.49 4.02
N GLY A 73 10.50 -6.77 2.91
CA GLY A 73 11.44 -6.75 1.79
C GLY A 73 10.81 -6.20 0.52
N ALA A 74 11.25 -6.69 -0.64
CA ALA A 74 10.73 -6.26 -1.93
C ALA A 74 10.37 -7.42 -2.86
N ILE A 75 9.55 -7.16 -3.88
CA ILE A 75 9.22 -8.11 -4.95
C ILE A 75 9.94 -7.66 -6.22
N GLY A 76 10.78 -8.56 -6.76
CA GLY A 76 11.47 -8.32 -8.03
C GLY A 76 10.77 -8.94 -9.25
N GLU A 77 10.05 -10.04 -9.09
CA GLU A 77 9.43 -10.74 -10.22
C GLU A 77 8.09 -10.14 -10.61
N ARG A 78 7.72 -10.28 -11.90
CA ARG A 78 6.49 -9.73 -12.48
C ARG A 78 6.24 -8.26 -12.14
N TRP A 79 7.33 -7.50 -11.94
CA TRP A 79 7.28 -6.11 -11.51
C TRP A 79 6.43 -5.25 -12.45
N GLN A 80 6.65 -5.36 -13.78
CA GLN A 80 5.91 -4.58 -14.77
C GLN A 80 4.40 -4.79 -14.68
N GLU A 81 3.96 -6.05 -14.51
CA GLU A 81 2.54 -6.40 -14.45
C GLU A 81 1.89 -5.90 -13.15
N LEU A 82 2.56 -6.09 -12.00
CA LEU A 82 2.07 -5.56 -10.73
C LEU A 82 2.02 -4.04 -10.72
N THR A 83 3.04 -3.36 -11.21
CA THR A 83 3.04 -1.89 -11.27
C THR A 83 1.97 -1.35 -12.20
N GLY A 84 1.69 -2.02 -13.32
CA GLY A 84 0.58 -1.68 -14.22
C GLY A 84 -0.75 -1.79 -13.49
N CYS A 85 -1.04 -2.95 -12.91
CA CYS A 85 -2.30 -3.13 -12.18
C CYS A 85 -2.46 -2.18 -10.98
N ILE A 86 -1.38 -1.89 -10.24
CA ILE A 86 -1.42 -0.93 -9.13
C ILE A 86 -1.70 0.50 -9.65
N ALA A 87 -1.09 0.89 -10.76
CA ALA A 87 -1.36 2.17 -11.42
C ALA A 87 -2.81 2.26 -11.92
N ASP A 88 -3.41 1.14 -12.31
CA ASP A 88 -4.83 1.03 -12.68
C ASP A 88 -5.78 0.97 -11.47
N GLY A 89 -5.26 1.11 -10.25
CA GLY A 89 -6.05 1.20 -9.01
C GLY A 89 -6.29 -0.12 -8.30
N TYR A 90 -5.77 -1.25 -8.80
CA TYR A 90 -5.84 -2.52 -8.08
C TYR A 90 -4.92 -2.50 -6.85
N ARG A 91 -5.27 -3.33 -5.87
CA ARG A 91 -4.52 -3.50 -4.63
C ARG A 91 -4.22 -4.98 -4.45
N TYR A 92 -3.02 -5.26 -3.94
CA TYR A 92 -2.54 -6.63 -3.77
C TYR A 92 -2.09 -6.84 -2.34
N GLU A 93 -2.35 -8.05 -1.85
CA GLU A 93 -1.80 -8.56 -0.60
C GLU A 93 -0.90 -9.75 -0.87
N ALA A 94 0.02 -10.00 0.06
CA ALA A 94 0.99 -11.07 0.01
C ALA A 94 0.78 -12.00 1.22
N GLU A 95 0.55 -13.29 1.01
CA GLU A 95 0.51 -14.26 2.10
C GLU A 95 1.86 -14.99 2.18
N VAL A 96 2.48 -15.03 3.36
CA VAL A 96 3.72 -15.78 3.57
C VAL A 96 3.44 -17.28 3.46
N ILE A 97 3.99 -17.94 2.43
CA ILE A 97 3.79 -19.38 2.19
C ILE A 97 5.01 -20.23 2.58
N ALA A 98 6.19 -19.63 2.64
CA ALA A 98 7.41 -20.29 3.12
C ALA A 98 8.38 -19.27 3.71
N LEU A 99 9.15 -19.67 4.73
CA LEU A 99 10.22 -18.87 5.33
C LEU A 99 11.63 -19.43 5.01
N PHE A 100 11.71 -20.71 4.65
CA PHE A 100 12.97 -21.41 4.33
C PHE A 100 12.78 -22.30 3.09
N PRO A 101 13.82 -22.47 2.23
CA PRO A 101 15.16 -21.86 2.29
C PRO A 101 15.20 -20.39 1.85
N ALA A 102 14.09 -19.85 1.35
CA ALA A 102 13.89 -18.45 1.05
C ALA A 102 12.47 -18.05 1.47
N VAL A 103 12.28 -16.77 1.82
CA VAL A 103 10.95 -16.23 2.10
C VAL A 103 10.17 -16.17 0.80
N ARG A 104 9.07 -16.91 0.73
CA ARG A 104 8.15 -16.91 -0.42
C ARG A 104 6.80 -16.40 0.01
N VAL A 105 6.22 -15.58 -0.84
CA VAL A 105 4.89 -15.03 -0.64
C VAL A 105 4.00 -15.36 -1.84
N ARG A 106 2.71 -15.57 -1.57
CA ARG A 106 1.66 -15.65 -2.57
C ARG A 106 1.01 -14.29 -2.72
N ILE A 107 1.19 -13.68 -3.88
CA ILE A 107 0.53 -12.43 -4.24
C ILE A 107 -0.87 -12.75 -4.71
N ARG A 108 -1.86 -11.99 -4.24
CA ARG A 108 -3.24 -12.08 -4.70
C ARG A 108 -3.94 -10.71 -4.59
N PRO A 109 -5.05 -10.50 -5.32
CA PRO A 109 -5.84 -9.29 -5.18
C PRO A 109 -6.28 -9.13 -3.72
N ARG A 110 -6.12 -7.92 -3.19
CA ARG A 110 -6.49 -7.58 -1.82
C ARG A 110 -8.00 -7.70 -1.67
N VAL A 111 -8.44 -8.48 -0.70
CA VAL A 111 -9.84 -8.48 -0.27
C VAL A 111 -10.03 -7.26 0.62
N THR A 112 -11.05 -6.44 0.34
CA THR A 112 -11.37 -5.28 1.18
C THR A 112 -11.61 -5.74 2.61
N TYR A 113 -10.78 -5.26 3.54
CA TYR A 113 -10.90 -5.56 4.96
C TYR A 113 -11.10 -4.28 5.76
N GLN A 114 -11.76 -4.41 6.91
CA GLN A 114 -11.96 -3.30 7.82
C GLN A 114 -10.81 -3.23 8.82
N LEU A 115 -10.24 -2.03 9.00
CA LEU A 115 -9.33 -1.78 10.10
C LEU A 115 -10.05 -1.92 11.43
N THR A 116 -9.45 -2.70 12.32
CA THR A 116 -9.85 -2.70 13.73
C THR A 116 -9.32 -1.43 14.34
N MET A 117 -10.17 -0.68 15.06
CA MET A 117 -9.82 0.60 15.67
C MET A 117 -9.80 0.45 17.20
N PRO A 118 -8.87 1.09 17.93
CA PRO A 118 -7.72 1.84 17.42
C PRO A 118 -6.67 0.90 16.81
N PHE A 119 -5.86 1.40 15.87
CA PHE A 119 -4.70 0.66 15.38
C PHE A 119 -3.42 1.50 15.49
N PRO A 120 -2.28 0.86 15.76
CA PRO A 120 -0.99 1.52 15.79
C PRO A 120 -0.50 1.82 14.38
N ALA A 121 -0.03 3.04 14.15
CA ALA A 121 0.58 3.47 12.90
C ALA A 121 1.86 4.25 13.18
N HIS A 122 2.60 4.56 12.12
CA HIS A 122 3.79 5.39 12.18
C HIS A 122 3.61 6.60 11.26
N VAL A 123 3.73 7.82 11.78
CA VAL A 123 3.78 9.04 10.98
C VAL A 123 5.24 9.36 10.70
N VAL A 124 5.60 9.48 9.42
CA VAL A 124 6.89 10.06 9.00
C VAL A 124 6.72 11.58 9.02
N PRO A 125 7.36 12.31 9.97
CA PRO A 125 7.20 13.75 10.07
C PRO A 125 7.87 14.46 8.87
N SER A 126 7.22 15.51 8.36
CA SER A 126 7.75 16.31 7.25
C SER A 126 8.88 17.25 7.65
N GLY A 127 9.09 17.43 8.95
CA GLY A 127 10.13 18.29 9.53
C GLY A 127 10.35 17.98 11.01
N PRO A 128 11.50 18.37 11.57
CA PRO A 128 11.83 18.10 12.97
C PRO A 128 10.89 18.86 13.92
N GLY A 129 10.43 18.18 14.98
CA GLY A 129 9.64 18.81 16.05
C GLY A 129 8.16 19.06 15.73
N LEU A 130 7.63 18.54 14.62
CA LEU A 130 6.22 18.71 14.25
C LEU A 130 5.25 17.81 15.04
N LEU A 131 5.74 16.71 15.60
CA LEU A 131 4.94 15.79 16.42
C LEU A 131 5.11 16.10 17.90
N THR A 132 3.99 16.28 18.60
CA THR A 132 3.95 16.49 20.04
C THR A 132 3.27 15.29 20.71
N ALA A 133 3.88 14.72 21.75
CA ALA A 133 3.31 13.59 22.49
C ALA A 133 1.90 13.91 23.00
N GLY A 134 0.94 13.01 22.76
CA GLY A 134 -0.46 13.18 23.13
C GLY A 134 -1.26 14.16 22.28
N ALA A 135 -0.65 14.85 21.31
CA ALA A 135 -1.38 15.69 20.38
C ALA A 135 -2.16 14.85 19.37
N SER A 136 -3.30 15.38 18.93
CA SER A 136 -4.15 14.78 17.90
C SER A 136 -4.02 15.56 16.59
N TYR A 137 -3.74 14.85 15.50
CA TYR A 137 -3.69 15.39 14.15
C TYR A 137 -4.84 14.82 13.32
N THR A 138 -5.42 15.63 12.44
CA THR A 138 -6.47 15.18 11.54
C THR A 138 -5.84 14.36 10.42
N LEU A 139 -6.50 13.28 10.02
CA LEU A 139 -6.09 12.47 8.88
C LEU A 139 -6.87 12.86 7.63
N GLU A 140 -6.15 13.16 6.57
CA GLU A 140 -6.70 13.50 5.27
C GLU A 140 -6.03 12.66 4.17
N LEU A 141 -6.68 12.60 3.00
CA LEU A 141 -6.11 11.97 1.82
C LEU A 141 -5.36 13.01 0.98
N GLY A 142 -4.07 12.76 0.76
CA GLY A 142 -3.27 13.46 -0.23
C GLY A 142 -3.73 13.15 -1.66
N ILE A 143 -3.23 13.94 -2.61
CA ILE A 143 -3.50 13.77 -4.05
C ILE A 143 -3.04 12.41 -4.60
N ASP A 144 -2.09 11.79 -3.92
CA ASP A 144 -1.52 10.47 -4.20
C ASP A 144 -2.25 9.34 -3.44
N ARG A 145 -3.41 9.63 -2.83
CA ARG A 145 -4.15 8.75 -1.89
C ARG A 145 -3.33 8.32 -0.67
N LYS A 146 -2.20 8.97 -0.37
CA LYS A 146 -1.48 8.74 0.89
C LYS A 146 -2.17 9.47 2.03
N VAL A 147 -2.06 8.92 3.22
CA VAL A 147 -2.69 9.51 4.39
C VAL A 147 -1.74 10.56 4.96
N ILE A 148 -2.18 11.81 4.93
CA ILE A 148 -1.46 12.94 5.50
C ILE A 148 -2.03 13.24 6.89
N ALA A 149 -1.15 13.41 7.86
CA ALA A 149 -1.49 13.98 9.15
C ALA A 149 -1.38 15.51 9.02
N THR A 150 -2.42 16.24 9.42
CA THR A 150 -2.48 17.71 9.39
C THR A 150 -2.84 18.26 10.77
N ASP A 151 -2.28 19.42 11.12
CA ASP A 151 -2.68 20.20 12.30
C ASP A 151 -3.98 21.00 12.08
N GLY A 152 -4.62 20.84 10.91
CA GLY A 152 -5.81 21.58 10.47
C GLY A 152 -5.49 22.73 9.51
N THR A 153 -4.21 23.08 9.35
CA THR A 153 -3.75 24.13 8.45
C THR A 153 -2.55 23.73 7.59
N SER A 154 -1.71 22.80 8.07
CA SER A 154 -0.50 22.36 7.39
C SER A 154 -0.25 20.86 7.58
N PRO A 155 0.29 20.18 6.55
CA PRO A 155 0.71 18.80 6.68
C PRO A 155 1.90 18.70 7.63
N VAL A 156 1.76 17.89 8.68
CA VAL A 156 2.80 17.64 9.69
C VAL A 156 3.62 16.38 9.39
N GLY A 157 3.04 15.46 8.62
CA GLY A 157 3.68 14.20 8.24
C GLY A 157 2.80 13.35 7.36
N THR A 158 3.37 12.29 6.82
CA THR A 158 2.65 11.26 6.06
C THR A 158 2.68 9.97 6.85
N ILE A 159 1.53 9.34 7.02
CA ILE A 159 1.50 7.93 7.39
C ILE A 159 1.85 7.17 6.11
N PRO A 160 2.90 6.32 6.11
CA PRO A 160 3.16 5.40 5.01
C PRO A 160 1.89 4.64 4.64
N GLU A 161 1.79 4.10 3.43
CA GLU A 161 0.54 3.47 2.97
C GLU A 161 0.10 2.25 3.80
N GLU A 162 0.82 1.91 4.86
CA GLU A 162 0.40 0.94 5.85
C GLU A 162 -0.37 1.52 7.03
N PRO A 163 -1.49 0.90 7.41
CA PRO A 163 -2.14 -0.22 6.73
C PRO A 163 -2.82 0.21 5.43
N ALA A 164 -2.82 -0.63 4.39
CA ALA A 164 -3.42 -0.29 3.07
C ALA A 164 -4.93 0.00 3.13
N ALA A 165 -5.61 -0.43 4.20
CA ALA A 165 -6.98 -0.05 4.51
C ALA A 165 -7.12 1.38 5.06
N LEU A 166 -6.04 2.05 5.44
CA LEU A 166 -6.09 3.35 6.08
C LEU A 166 -6.60 4.42 5.13
N PRO A 167 -6.11 4.53 3.87
CA PRO A 167 -6.71 5.43 2.90
C PRO A 167 -8.23 5.20 2.75
N ASP A 168 -8.65 3.94 2.65
CA ASP A 168 -10.06 3.58 2.54
C ASP A 168 -10.84 3.97 3.81
N ALA A 169 -10.25 3.77 4.99
CA ALA A 169 -10.84 4.13 6.28
C ALA A 169 -10.94 5.65 6.50
N VAL A 170 -9.98 6.42 5.98
CA VAL A 170 -10.04 7.90 5.96
C VAL A 170 -11.11 8.38 4.99
N GLU A 171 -11.17 7.78 3.79
CA GLU A 171 -12.18 8.10 2.77
C GLU A 171 -13.61 7.94 3.31
N ILE A 172 -13.87 6.86 4.04
CA ILE A 172 -15.18 6.60 4.67
C ILE A 172 -15.33 7.21 6.08
N LYS A 173 -14.40 8.09 6.50
CA LYS A 173 -14.42 8.79 7.80
C LYS A 173 -14.45 7.88 9.05
N ARG A 174 -13.87 6.69 8.97
CA ARG A 174 -13.66 5.79 10.13
C ARG A 174 -12.33 6.05 10.83
N ALA A 175 -11.29 6.42 10.10
CA ALA A 175 -10.01 6.86 10.65
C ALA A 175 -9.90 8.36 10.43
N THR A 176 -10.08 9.17 11.48
CA THR A 176 -10.17 10.63 11.34
C THR A 176 -9.07 11.36 12.08
N ILE A 177 -8.49 10.75 13.11
CA ILE A 177 -7.41 11.36 13.91
C ILE A 177 -6.27 10.38 14.15
N ALA A 178 -5.05 10.89 14.22
CA ALA A 178 -3.88 10.21 14.76
C ALA A 178 -3.46 10.87 16.07
N VAL A 179 -3.37 10.09 17.14
CA VAL A 179 -2.91 10.55 18.45
C VAL A 179 -1.46 10.10 18.64
N VAL A 180 -0.53 11.03 18.85
CA VAL A 180 0.89 10.68 18.98
C VAL A 180 1.15 9.94 20.28
N THR A 181 1.65 8.72 20.18
CA THR A 181 2.08 7.91 21.32
C THR A 181 3.57 8.12 21.62
N ASP A 182 4.40 8.26 20.58
CA ASP A 182 5.81 8.59 20.71
C ASP A 182 6.26 9.55 19.58
N PRO A 183 6.59 10.81 19.90
CA PRO A 183 7.00 11.79 18.89
C PRO A 183 8.42 11.56 18.36
N THR A 184 9.26 10.79 19.07
CA THR A 184 10.65 10.53 18.65
C THR A 184 10.71 9.47 17.56
N THR A 185 9.86 8.45 17.67
CA THR A 185 9.71 7.40 16.67
C THR A 185 8.60 7.71 15.68
N GLY A 186 7.75 8.71 15.92
CA GLY A 186 6.59 8.99 15.07
C GLY A 186 5.45 8.00 15.26
N ALA A 187 5.47 7.17 16.31
CA ALA A 187 4.39 6.24 16.60
C ALA A 187 3.10 7.00 16.97
N VAL A 188 1.98 6.56 16.40
CA VAL A 188 0.65 7.13 16.63
C VAL A 188 -0.40 6.03 16.77
N ASP A 189 -1.45 6.33 17.53
CA ASP A 189 -2.70 5.57 17.53
C ASP A 189 -3.71 6.25 16.62
N VAL A 190 -4.17 5.55 15.59
CA VAL A 190 -5.22 6.07 14.71
C VAL A 190 -6.59 5.69 15.25
N ARG A 191 -7.47 6.70 15.35
CA ARG A 191 -8.78 6.62 16.03
C ARG A 191 -9.89 7.24 15.19
N GLN A 192 -11.12 6.81 15.47
CA GLN A 192 -12.32 7.53 15.07
C GLN A 192 -12.57 8.62 16.13
N ARG A 193 -12.84 9.85 15.68
CA ARG A 193 -13.19 10.97 16.57
C ARG A 193 -14.60 10.82 17.12
#